data_AF-A0A7L1WAF2-F1
#
_entry.id   AF-A0A7L1WAF2-F1
#
_cell.length_a   1.000
_cell.length_b   1.000
_cell.length_c   1.000
_cell.angle_alpha   90.00
_cell.angle_beta   90.00
_cell.angle_gamma   90.00
#
_symmetry.space_group_name_H-M   'P 1'
#
loop_
_entity.id
_entity.type
_entity.pdbx_description
1 polymer ?
#
loop_
_entity_poly.entity_id
_entity_poly.type
_entity_poly.pdbx_seq_one_letter_code
_entity_poly.pdbx_strand_id
1 'polypeptide(L)'
;SYLAQHLRIHLGVKPYHCSYCEKSFRQLSHLQQHTRIHTGDRPYKCPHPGCEKAFTQLSNLQSHQRQHNKDKPYKCPNCYRAYTDSASLQIHLSAHAIKHAKAYCCSMCGRAYTSETYLMKHMS
;
A
#
# COMPACT_ATOMS: atom_id res chain seq x y z
N SER A 1 -24.93 7.07 -11.88
CA SER A 1 -25.18 6.84 -10.45
C SER A 1 -24.05 6.02 -9.84
N TYR A 2 -23.69 6.27 -8.58
CA TYR A 2 -22.64 5.54 -7.86
C TYR A 2 -22.90 4.02 -7.84
N LEU A 3 -24.16 3.61 -7.69
CA LEU A 3 -24.58 2.21 -7.74
C LEU A 3 -24.23 1.53 -9.07
N ALA A 4 -24.54 2.16 -10.21
CA ALA A 4 -24.19 1.60 -11.52
C ALA A 4 -22.67 1.48 -11.73
N GLN A 5 -21.89 2.41 -11.19
CA GLN A 5 -20.42 2.32 -11.20
C GLN A 5 -19.91 1.20 -10.29
N HIS A 6 -20.50 1.05 -9.11
CA HIS A 6 -20.16 -0.01 -8.15
C HIS A 6 -20.45 -1.41 -8.71
N LEU A 7 -21.60 -1.61 -9.37
CA LEU A 7 -21.98 -2.90 -9.96
C LEU A 7 -20.98 -3.41 -11.01
N ARG A 8 -20.21 -2.53 -11.67
CA ARG A 8 -19.12 -2.92 -12.58
C ARG A 8 -18.03 -3.74 -11.88
N ILE A 9 -17.91 -3.65 -10.56
CA ILE A 9 -16.99 -4.44 -9.78
C ILE A 9 -17.40 -5.91 -9.81
N HIS A 10 -18.66 -6.19 -9.48
CA HIS A 10 -19.23 -7.53 -9.44
C HIS A 10 -19.33 -8.16 -10.82
N LEU A 11 -19.73 -7.37 -11.83
CA LEU A 11 -19.91 -7.87 -13.19
C LEU A 11 -18.59 -7.95 -13.99
N GLY A 12 -17.47 -7.50 -13.42
CA GLY A 12 -16.18 -7.47 -14.13
C GLY A 12 -16.12 -6.50 -15.31
N VAL A 13 -17.15 -5.69 -15.55
CA VAL A 13 -17.28 -4.79 -16.70
C VAL A 13 -16.25 -3.66 -16.62
N LYS A 14 -15.45 -3.50 -17.67
CA LYS A 14 -14.41 -2.47 -17.79
C LYS A 14 -14.58 -1.70 -19.10
N PRO A 15 -15.49 -0.71 -19.15
CA PRO A 15 -15.92 -0.11 -20.42
C PRO A 15 -14.88 0.85 -21.02
N TYR A 16 -13.83 1.21 -20.29
CA TYR A 16 -12.84 2.18 -20.73
C TYR A 16 -11.55 1.47 -21.14
N HIS A 17 -11.24 1.47 -22.43
CA HIS A 17 -10.09 0.77 -23.00
C HIS A 17 -8.93 1.72 -23.24
N CYS A 18 -7.70 1.27 -22.97
CA CYS A 18 -6.51 2.01 -23.34
C CYS A 18 -6.26 1.90 -24.84
N SER A 19 -5.91 3.02 -25.48
CA SER A 19 -5.54 3.06 -26.90
C SER A 19 -4.10 2.61 -27.18
N TYR A 20 -3.26 2.53 -26.14
CA TYR A 20 -1.84 2.19 -26.26
C TYR A 20 -1.53 0.74 -25.88
N CYS A 21 -2.45 0.05 -25.18
CA CYS A 21 -2.28 -1.33 -24.76
C CYS A 21 -3.64 -2.00 -24.47
N GLU A 22 -3.63 -3.31 -24.22
CA GLU A 22 -4.85 -4.10 -24.03
C GLU A 22 -5.56 -3.88 -22.66
N LYS A 23 -5.07 -2.96 -21.84
CA LYS A 23 -5.65 -2.72 -20.50
C LYS A 23 -6.97 -1.97 -20.59
N SER A 24 -7.93 -2.41 -19.80
CA SER A 24 -9.23 -1.74 -19.61
C SER A 24 -9.51 -1.42 -18.14
N PHE A 25 -10.38 -0.43 -17.92
CA PHE A 25 -10.67 0.16 -16.62
C PHE A 25 -12.17 0.31 -16.39
N ARG A 26 -12.60 0.24 -15.11
CA ARG A 26 -14.00 0.43 -14.70
C ARG A 26 -14.44 1.89 -14.67
N GLN A 27 -13.46 2.81 -14.58
CA GLN A 27 -13.65 4.25 -14.45
C GLN A 27 -12.77 5.01 -15.45
N LEU A 28 -13.30 6.09 -16.02
CA LEU A 28 -12.58 6.93 -16.98
C LEU A 28 -11.36 7.61 -16.34
N SER A 29 -11.51 8.10 -15.11
CA SER A 29 -10.42 8.72 -14.34
C SER A 29 -9.21 7.78 -14.20
N HIS A 30 -9.44 6.49 -13.98
CA HIS A 30 -8.37 5.50 -13.89
C HIS A 30 -7.71 5.24 -15.25
N LEU A 31 -8.47 5.23 -16.35
CA LEU A 31 -7.90 5.18 -17.69
C LEU A 31 -7.04 6.42 -17.97
N GLN A 32 -7.53 7.63 -17.68
CA GLN A 32 -6.78 8.88 -17.87
C GLN A 32 -5.52 8.93 -17.03
N GLN A 33 -5.56 8.41 -15.80
CA GLN A 33 -4.36 8.28 -14.98
C GLN A 33 -3.39 7.26 -15.58
N HIS A 34 -3.90 6.14 -16.09
CA HIS A 34 -3.10 5.10 -16.72
C HIS A 34 -2.42 5.60 -17.99
N THR A 35 -3.08 6.38 -18.85
CA THR A 35 -2.48 6.85 -20.11
C THR A 35 -1.22 7.69 -19.90
N ARG A 36 -1.06 8.31 -18.72
CA ARG A 36 0.17 9.03 -18.33
C ARG A 36 1.43 8.16 -18.35
N ILE A 37 1.31 6.83 -18.21
CA ILE A 37 2.47 5.94 -18.31
C ILE A 37 2.99 5.85 -19.75
N HIS A 38 2.10 6.01 -20.74
CA HIS A 38 2.42 5.94 -22.16
C HIS A 38 2.91 7.29 -22.68
N THR A 39 2.26 8.37 -22.26
CA THR A 39 2.63 9.73 -22.67
C THR A 39 3.82 10.30 -21.90
N GLY A 40 4.18 9.70 -20.76
CA GLY A 40 5.18 10.23 -19.85
C GLY A 40 4.71 11.46 -19.07
N ASP A 41 3.44 11.83 -19.15
CA ASP A 41 2.88 13.00 -18.47
C ASP A 41 3.00 12.87 -16.93
N ARG A 42 3.65 13.86 -16.31
CA ARG A 42 3.92 13.91 -14.86
C ARG A 42 3.53 15.28 -14.33
N PRO A 43 2.22 15.54 -14.15
CA PRO A 43 1.73 16.88 -13.82
C PRO A 43 2.11 17.31 -12.40
N TYR A 44 2.46 16.37 -11.52
CA TYR A 44 2.75 16.66 -10.11
C TYR A 44 4.25 16.79 -9.88
N LYS A 45 4.78 18.02 -9.96
CA LYS A 45 6.19 18.33 -9.73
C LYS A 45 6.48 18.55 -8.25
N CYS A 46 7.65 18.12 -7.79
CA CYS A 46 8.13 18.41 -6.45
C CYS A 46 8.49 19.89 -6.33
N PRO A 47 7.96 20.62 -5.32
CA PRO A 47 8.30 22.02 -5.11
C PRO A 47 9.58 22.22 -4.29
N HIS A 48 10.23 21.13 -3.82
CA HIS A 48 11.41 21.24 -2.97
C HIS A 48 12.62 21.77 -3.78
N PRO A 49 13.35 22.79 -3.30
CA PRO A 49 14.51 23.33 -4.00
C PRO A 49 15.54 22.26 -4.36
N GLY A 50 16.03 22.25 -5.60
CA GLY A 50 16.98 21.24 -6.09
C GLY A 50 16.37 19.85 -6.34
N CYS A 51 15.05 19.68 -6.20
CA CYS A 51 14.37 18.42 -6.51
C CYS A 51 13.56 18.52 -7.80
N GLU A 52 14.03 17.86 -8.85
CA GLU A 52 13.36 17.86 -10.17
C GLU A 52 12.35 16.71 -10.36
N LYS A 53 12.05 15.96 -9.30
CA LYS A 53 11.18 14.79 -9.40
C LYS A 53 9.74 15.21 -9.69
N ALA A 54 9.12 14.53 -10.65
CA ALA A 54 7.72 14.67 -11.01
C ALA A 54 7.01 13.32 -11.05
N PHE A 55 5.72 13.33 -10.73
CA PHE A 55 4.90 12.13 -10.51
C PHE A 55 3.62 12.16 -11.35
N THR A 56 3.13 10.97 -11.69
CA THR A 56 1.85 10.79 -12.39
C THR A 56 0.63 10.92 -11.48
N GLN A 57 0.82 10.83 -10.15
CA GLN A 57 -0.23 10.89 -9.13
C GLN A 57 0.15 11.80 -7.97
N LEU A 58 -0.84 12.49 -7.39
CA LEU A 58 -0.65 13.39 -6.24
C LEU A 58 -0.20 12.63 -4.98
N SER A 59 -0.79 11.46 -4.71
CA SER A 59 -0.43 10.61 -3.57
C SER A 59 1.06 10.22 -3.58
N ASN A 60 1.62 9.97 -4.76
CA ASN A 60 3.03 9.66 -4.93
C ASN A 60 3.92 10.88 -4.65
N LEU A 61 3.52 12.07 -5.09
CA LEU A 61 4.20 13.32 -4.74
C LEU A 61 4.17 13.54 -3.21
N GLN A 62 3.01 13.40 -2.57
CA GLN A 62 2.87 13.57 -1.12
C GLN A 62 3.75 12.58 -0.35
N SER A 63 3.82 11.32 -0.81
CA SER A 63 4.71 10.33 -0.21
C SER A 63 6.18 10.69 -0.38
N HIS A 64 6.57 11.15 -1.57
CA HIS A 64 7.92 11.62 -1.84
C HIS A 64 8.29 12.82 -0.97
N GLN A 65 7.40 13.79 -0.78
CA GLN A 65 7.66 14.98 0.04
C GLN A 65 8.02 14.63 1.49
N ARG A 66 7.48 13.53 2.03
CA ARG A 66 7.85 13.06 3.38
C ARG A 66 9.33 12.67 3.50
N GLN A 67 10.00 12.34 2.39
CA GLN A 67 11.44 12.05 2.38
C GLN A 67 12.29 13.30 2.64
N HIS A 68 11.87 14.47 2.17
CA HIS A 68 12.58 15.73 2.41
C HIS A 68 12.51 16.14 3.87
N ASN A 69 11.35 15.92 4.51
CA ASN A 69 11.10 16.35 5.88
C ASN A 69 11.42 15.26 6.92
N LYS A 70 11.91 14.09 6.47
CA LYS A 70 12.11 12.87 7.30
C LYS A 70 10.86 12.46 8.11
N ASP A 71 9.68 12.85 7.63
CA ASP A 71 8.41 12.55 8.29
C ASP A 71 8.02 11.09 8.06
N LYS A 72 7.69 10.39 9.16
CA LYS A 72 7.38 8.95 9.16
C LYS A 72 6.12 8.68 9.99
N PRO A 73 4.93 8.99 9.44
CA PRO A 73 3.69 8.90 10.20
C PRO A 73 3.23 7.45 10.41
N TYR A 74 3.72 6.50 9.59
CA TYR A 74 3.29 5.10 9.65
C TYR A 74 4.19 4.31 10.60
N LYS A 75 3.70 4.00 11.80
CA LYS A 75 4.45 3.24 12.81
C LYS A 75 3.98 1.79 12.88
N CYS A 76 4.93 0.87 12.97
CA CYS A 76 4.64 -0.53 13.26
C CYS A 76 4.18 -0.67 14.71
N PRO A 77 3.00 -1.28 15.00
CA PRO A 77 2.55 -1.50 16.37
C PRO A 77 3.40 -2.53 17.13
N ASN A 78 4.09 -3.44 16.43
CA ASN A 78 4.83 -4.53 17.05
C ASN A 78 6.27 -4.13 17.45
N CYS A 79 6.93 -3.30 16.66
CA CYS A 79 8.33 -2.91 16.89
C CYS A 79 8.59 -1.40 16.82
N TYR A 80 7.55 -0.59 16.67
CA TYR A 80 7.60 0.89 16.67
C TYR A 80 8.44 1.53 15.55
N ARG A 81 8.96 0.74 14.61
CA ARG A 81 9.66 1.24 13.43
C ARG A 81 8.70 2.07 12.57
N ALA A 82 9.17 3.23 12.13
CA ALA A 82 8.38 4.20 11.38
C ALA A 82 8.75 4.22 9.88
N TYR A 83 7.75 4.49 9.04
CA TYR A 83 7.81 4.44 7.58
C TYR A 83 7.18 5.71 6.97
N THR A 84 7.65 6.07 5.77
CA THR A 84 7.16 7.23 5.00
C THR A 84 5.83 6.94 4.30
N ASP A 85 5.45 5.68 4.13
CA ASP A 85 4.20 5.29 3.45
C ASP A 85 3.64 3.96 4.00
N SER A 86 2.35 3.75 3.75
CA SER A 86 1.63 2.58 4.24
C SER A 86 2.09 1.28 3.57
N ALA A 87 2.44 1.31 2.28
CA ALA A 87 2.90 0.13 1.54
C ALA A 87 4.17 -0.45 2.16
N SER A 88 5.15 0.41 2.49
CA SER A 88 6.38 0.01 3.17
C SER A 88 6.11 -0.59 4.55
N LEU A 89 5.16 -0.02 5.30
CA LEU A 89 4.71 -0.60 6.57
C LEU A 89 4.05 -1.97 6.35
N GLN A 90 3.20 -2.15 5.33
CA GLN A 90 2.53 -3.43 5.05
C GLN A 90 3.52 -4.53 4.68
N ILE A 91 4.52 -4.24 3.86
CA ILE A 91 5.63 -5.17 3.54
C ILE A 91 6.39 -5.56 4.82
N HIS A 92 6.61 -4.61 5.72
CA HIS A 92 7.23 -4.91 6.99
C HIS A 92 6.34 -5.77 7.91
N LEU A 93 5.03 -5.50 7.96
CA LEU A 93 4.08 -6.27 8.76
C LEU A 93 3.94 -7.71 8.26
N SER A 94 4.02 -7.95 6.95
CA SER A 94 4.01 -9.32 6.42
C SER A 94 5.24 -10.12 6.89
N ALA A 95 6.39 -9.48 7.08
CA ALA A 95 7.57 -10.12 7.67
C ALA A 95 7.37 -10.48 9.15
N HIS A 96 6.61 -9.67 9.91
CA HIS A 96 6.16 -10.07 11.25
C HIS A 96 5.25 -11.29 11.17
N ALA A 97 4.28 -11.31 10.25
CA ALA A 97 3.39 -12.45 10.08
C ALA A 97 4.15 -13.74 9.74
N ILE A 98 5.23 -13.69 8.94
CA ILE A 98 6.07 -14.88 8.65
C ILE A 98 6.86 -15.33 9.89
N LYS A 99 7.40 -14.40 10.68
CA LYS A 99 8.07 -14.72 11.95
C LYS A 99 7.11 -15.29 13.00
N HIS A 100 5.86 -14.82 13.02
CA HIS A 100 4.82 -15.29 13.92
C HIS A 100 4.03 -16.49 13.36
N ALA A 101 4.08 -16.77 12.06
CA ALA A 101 3.43 -17.95 11.46
C ALA A 101 4.12 -19.27 11.86
N LYS A 102 5.39 -19.20 12.27
CA LYS A 102 6.09 -20.31 12.96
C LYS A 102 6.03 -20.20 14.48
N ALA A 103 5.25 -19.28 15.02
CA ALA A 103 5.12 -19.07 16.45
C ALA A 103 3.72 -19.48 16.93
N TYR A 104 3.69 -20.12 18.09
CA TYR A 104 2.48 -20.53 18.77
C TYR A 104 2.01 -19.39 19.65
N CYS A 105 0.79 -18.88 19.45
CA CYS A 105 0.29 -17.70 20.15
C CYS A 105 -0.67 -18.08 21.28
N CYS A 106 -0.49 -17.48 22.45
CA CYS A 106 -1.47 -17.58 23.54
C CYS A 106 -2.72 -16.77 23.20
N SER A 107 -3.88 -17.43 23.13
CA SER A 107 -5.17 -16.80 22.80
C SER A 107 -5.66 -15.80 23.85
N MET A 108 -5.15 -15.89 25.10
CA MET A 108 -5.56 -15.02 26.21
C MET A 108 -4.76 -13.71 26.29
N CYS A 109 -3.47 -13.73 25.91
CA CYS A 109 -2.57 -12.57 26.08
C CYS A 109 -1.80 -12.15 24.81
N GLY A 110 -1.91 -12.91 23.71
CA GLY A 110 -1.28 -12.61 22.43
C GLY A 110 0.24 -12.83 22.37
N ARG A 111 0.89 -13.35 23.43
CA ARG A 111 2.31 -13.67 23.43
C ARG A 111 2.61 -14.84 22.49
N ALA A 112 3.74 -14.76 21.78
CA ALA A 112 4.19 -15.73 20.80
C ALA A 112 5.36 -16.59 21.33
N TYR A 113 5.31 -17.90 21.07
CA TYR A 113 6.28 -18.90 21.51
C TYR A 113 6.90 -19.63 20.31
N THR A 114 8.16 -20.05 20.43
CA THR A 114 8.88 -20.74 19.33
C THR A 114 8.50 -22.21 19.16
N SER A 115 7.80 -22.81 20.13
CA SER A 115 7.24 -24.17 20.04
C SER A 115 5.93 -24.32 20.84
N GLU A 116 5.11 -25.31 20.48
CA GLU A 116 3.86 -25.62 21.16
C GLU A 116 4.09 -26.01 22.63
N THR A 117 5.18 -26.73 22.91
CA THR A 117 5.56 -27.14 24.26
C THR A 117 5.81 -25.98 25.20
N TYR A 118 6.41 -24.88 24.71
CA TYR A 118 6.59 -23.66 25.51
C TYR A 118 5.28 -22.89 25.70
N LEU A 119 4.38 -22.91 24.71
CA LEU A 119 3.04 -22.35 24.89
C LEU A 119 2.27 -23.14 25.96
N MET A 120 2.29 -24.47 25.92
CA MET A 120 1.57 -25.31 26.89
C MET A 120 2.09 -25.10 28.32
N LYS A 121 3.41 -24.98 28.50
CA LYS A 121 4.02 -24.61 29.80
C LYS A 121 3.63 -23.21 30.29
N HIS A 122 3.30 -22.29 29.38
CA HIS A 122 2.81 -20.97 29.75
C HIS A 122 1.32 -20.98 30.13
N MET A 123 0.54 -21.91 29.56
CA MET A 123 -0.89 -22.06 29.81
C MET A 123 -1.22 -22.97 31.00
N SER A 124 -0.25 -23.76 31.48
CA SER A 124 -0.30 -24.53 32.73
C SER A 124 0.06 -23.66 33.93
#